data_AF-K2ASS5-F1
#
_entry.id   AF-K2ASS5-F1
#
_cell.length_a   1.000
_cell.length_b   1.000
_cell.length_c   1.000
_cell.angle_alpha   90.00
_cell.angle_beta   90.00
_cell.angle_gamma   90.00
#
_symmetry.space_group_name_H-M   'P 1'
#
loop_
_entity.id
_entity.type
_entity.pdbx_description
1 polymer ?
#
loop_
_entity_poly.entity_id
_entity_poly.type
_entity_poly.pdbx_seq_one_letter_code
_entity_poly.pdbx_strand_id
1 'polypeptide(L)'
;MEGKQEIQPMQPISEKPAALDRRAEVPDFIPFLKPGERVINVETPIIKTPNEYPSSLKALKILAGVDVGGSFREIGLHGPSVASRAVKENEGIEALRKFEVLFGRDSLRVALDVSDHYPELLKTTILNLAQLQGVRENIKSEEQVGRIIHEYRDPATDSIAQRITQEHGWEWPYYASVDATVSYVNAISEYCKKSSEGINFLNQQFLGKDGQEHTIGDSLKTATSWIKHRMDY
;
A
#
# COMPACT_ATOMS: atom_id res chain seq x y z
N MET A 1 40.01 3.31 -5.27
CA MET A 1 39.77 4.72 -4.94
C MET A 1 38.27 4.91 -4.86
N GLU A 2 37.72 4.69 -3.66
CA GLU A 2 36.29 4.78 -3.38
C GLU A 2 35.94 6.24 -3.06
N GLY A 3 35.10 6.85 -3.88
CA GLY A 3 34.54 8.16 -3.61
C GLY A 3 33.45 8.04 -2.56
N LYS A 4 33.77 8.44 -1.32
CA LYS A 4 32.75 8.69 -0.29
C LYS A 4 31.84 9.81 -0.79
N GLN A 5 30.59 9.49 -1.12
CA GLN A 5 29.55 10.50 -1.27
C GLN A 5 29.30 11.10 0.13
N GLU A 6 29.73 12.34 0.33
CA GLU A 6 29.35 13.13 1.48
C GLU A 6 27.83 13.30 1.48
N ILE A 7 27.19 12.80 2.54
CA ILE A 7 25.77 13.00 2.80
C ILE A 7 25.59 14.49 3.13
N GLN A 8 25.08 15.27 2.18
CA GLN A 8 24.68 16.64 2.48
C GLN A 8 23.58 16.59 3.55
N PRO A 9 23.73 17.33 4.68
CA PRO A 9 22.68 17.42 5.66
C PRO A 9 21.43 17.98 4.99
N MET A 10 20.31 17.30 5.20
CA MET A 10 18.99 17.73 4.74
C MET A 10 18.79 19.18 5.23
N GLN A 11 18.65 20.13 4.31
CA GLN A 11 18.43 21.52 4.70
C GLN A 11 17.15 21.59 5.55
N PRO A 12 17.15 22.33 6.67
CA PRO A 12 15.95 22.51 7.45
C PRO A 12 14.88 23.08 6.54
N ILE A 13 13.73 22.40 6.50
CA ILE A 13 12.51 22.91 5.86
C ILE A 13 12.35 24.34 6.37
N SER A 14 12.35 25.33 5.46
CA SER A 14 12.25 26.74 5.84
C SER A 14 11.16 26.89 6.89
N GLU A 15 11.46 27.51 8.03
CA GLU A 15 10.50 27.71 9.11
C GLU A 15 9.23 28.33 8.51
N LYS A 16 8.20 27.51 8.29
CA LYS A 16 6.86 27.99 7.97
C LYS A 16 6.53 28.97 9.12
N PRO A 17 6.04 30.20 8.83
CA PRO A 17 5.81 31.23 9.83
C PRO A 17 5.09 30.63 11.03
N ALA A 18 5.52 30.94 12.25
CA ALA A 18 5.10 30.30 13.50
C ALA A 18 3.61 29.94 13.47
N ALA A 19 3.31 28.72 13.04
CA ALA A 19 1.94 28.32 12.80
C ALA A 19 1.21 28.36 14.14
N LEU A 20 0.04 28.98 14.15
CA LEU A 20 -0.86 29.01 15.31
C LEU A 20 -1.02 27.57 15.80
N ASP A 21 -0.74 27.35 17.08
CA ASP A 21 -0.85 26.04 17.68
C ASP A 21 -2.28 25.80 18.17
N ARG A 22 -2.98 24.93 17.46
CA ARG A 22 -4.42 24.64 17.61
C ARG A 22 -4.69 23.51 18.60
N ARG A 23 -3.73 23.17 19.48
CA ARG A 23 -3.89 22.11 20.51
C ARG A 23 -5.15 22.26 21.37
N ALA A 24 -5.61 23.49 21.61
CA ALA A 24 -6.82 23.77 22.36
C ALA A 24 -8.11 23.22 21.70
N GLU A 25 -8.09 22.99 20.39
CA GLU A 25 -9.23 22.43 19.64
C GLU A 25 -9.29 20.90 19.71
N VAL A 26 -8.22 20.25 20.16
CA VAL A 26 -8.07 18.78 20.22
C VAL A 26 -7.47 18.34 21.56
N PRO A 27 -8.09 18.66 22.70
CA PRO A 27 -7.53 18.37 24.02
C PRO A 27 -7.20 16.90 24.24
N ASP A 28 -8.02 16.00 23.67
CA ASP A 28 -7.84 14.55 23.78
C ASP A 28 -6.61 14.03 23.03
N PHE A 29 -6.08 14.80 22.08
CA PHE A 29 -4.87 14.44 21.32
C PHE A 29 -3.58 14.95 21.95
N ILE A 30 -3.66 15.86 22.93
CA ILE A 30 -2.48 16.46 23.59
C ILE A 30 -1.53 15.40 24.19
N PRO A 31 -2.01 14.32 24.86
CA PRO A 31 -1.12 13.30 25.42
C PRO A 31 -0.27 12.53 24.40
N PHE A 32 -0.63 12.57 23.11
CA PHE A 32 0.07 11.87 22.04
C PHE A 32 1.11 12.72 21.31
N LEU A 33 1.19 14.02 21.60
CA LEU A 33 2.15 14.92 20.99
C LEU A 33 3.52 14.78 21.66
N LYS A 34 4.57 14.63 20.86
CA LYS A 34 5.95 14.63 21.35
C LYS A 34 6.37 16.04 21.77
N PRO A 35 7.40 16.19 22.63
CA PRO A 35 7.96 17.49 22.96
C PRO A 35 8.30 18.29 21.70
N GLY A 36 7.73 19.48 21.56
CA GLY A 36 7.92 20.37 20.41
C GLY A 36 6.94 20.19 19.25
N GLU A 37 6.09 19.16 19.26
CA GLU A 37 5.02 19.01 18.26
C GLU A 37 3.88 20.00 18.53
N ARG A 38 3.25 20.46 17.44
CA ARG A 38 2.17 21.44 17.45
C ARG A 38 1.04 20.98 16.53
N VAL A 39 -0.18 21.40 16.83
CA VAL A 39 -1.32 21.13 15.94
C VAL A 39 -1.47 22.31 15.00
N ILE A 40 -1.21 22.11 13.72
CA ILE A 40 -1.23 23.18 12.71
C ILE A 40 -2.56 23.27 11.96
N ASN A 41 -3.36 22.20 11.94
CA ASN A 41 -4.65 22.16 11.28
C ASN A 41 -5.60 21.20 12.01
N VAL A 42 -6.87 21.59 12.12
CA VAL A 42 -7.97 20.75 12.63
C VAL A 42 -9.15 20.92 11.69
N GLU A 43 -9.64 19.79 11.19
CA GLU A 43 -10.81 19.71 10.32
C GLU A 43 -11.76 18.64 10.88
N THR A 44 -13.03 19.01 11.06
CA THR A 44 -14.08 18.10 11.53
C THR A 44 -15.12 17.94 10.43
N PRO A 45 -14.94 16.98 9.51
CA PRO A 45 -15.92 16.78 8.44
C PRO A 45 -17.23 16.24 9.01
N ILE A 46 -18.35 16.65 8.42
CA ILE A 46 -19.66 16.08 8.75
C ILE A 46 -19.75 14.71 8.05
N ILE A 47 -19.51 13.65 8.82
CA ILE A 47 -19.60 12.27 8.34
C ILE A 47 -21.06 11.81 8.42
N LYS A 48 -21.60 11.36 7.30
CA LYS A 48 -22.93 10.75 7.24
C LYS A 48 -22.82 9.26 7.48
N THR A 49 -23.48 8.76 8.51
CA THR A 49 -23.65 7.32 8.70
C THR A 49 -24.69 6.81 7.70
N PRO A 50 -24.38 5.76 6.92
CA PRO A 50 -25.36 5.18 6.01
C PRO A 50 -26.50 4.53 6.82
N ASN A 51 -27.73 4.63 6.30
CA ASN A 51 -28.90 4.01 6.93
C ASN A 51 -28.87 2.48 6.81
N GLU A 52 -28.17 1.95 5.81
CA GLU A 52 -28.01 0.53 5.56
C GLU A 52 -26.55 0.21 5.27
N TYR A 53 -26.02 -0.81 5.93
CA TYR A 53 -24.68 -1.32 5.66
C TYR A 53 -24.70 -2.32 4.50
N PRO A 54 -23.68 -2.34 3.62
CA PRO A 54 -23.59 -3.34 2.58
C PRO A 54 -23.44 -4.74 3.18
N SER A 55 -23.99 -5.75 2.51
CA SER A 55 -23.64 -7.15 2.82
C SER A 55 -22.14 -7.39 2.59
N SER A 56 -21.57 -8.42 3.21
CA SER A 56 -20.13 -8.74 3.07
C SER A 56 -19.71 -8.93 1.61
N LEU A 57 -20.56 -9.57 0.79
CA LEU A 57 -20.31 -9.72 -0.64
C LEU A 57 -20.30 -8.37 -1.37
N LYS A 58 -21.29 -7.51 -1.08
CA LYS A 58 -21.36 -6.17 -1.68
C LYS A 58 -20.14 -5.32 -1.28
N ALA A 59 -19.72 -5.38 -0.02
CA ALA A 59 -18.53 -4.70 0.47
C ALA A 59 -17.26 -5.21 -0.24
N LEU A 60 -17.08 -6.53 -0.34
CA LEU A 60 -15.93 -7.13 -1.03
C LEU A 60 -15.88 -6.72 -2.50
N LYS A 61 -17.02 -6.71 -3.21
CA LYS A 61 -17.09 -6.23 -4.60
C LYS A 61 -16.62 -4.79 -4.73
N ILE A 62 -17.10 -3.90 -3.86
CA ILE A 62 -16.71 -2.49 -3.84
C ILE A 62 -15.20 -2.33 -3.64
N LEU A 63 -14.62 -3.06 -2.66
CA LEU A 63 -13.19 -3.01 -2.38
C LEU A 63 -12.36 -3.58 -3.53
N ALA A 64 -12.84 -4.63 -4.21
CA ALA A 64 -12.19 -5.26 -5.36
C ALA A 64 -12.46 -4.55 -6.71
N GLY A 65 -13.07 -3.36 -6.69
CA GLY A 65 -13.34 -2.58 -7.91
C GLY A 65 -14.40 -3.20 -8.83
N VAL A 66 -15.26 -4.08 -8.30
CA VAL A 66 -16.37 -4.68 -9.05
C VAL A 66 -17.64 -3.85 -8.85
N ASP A 67 -18.34 -3.55 -9.95
CA ASP A 67 -19.62 -2.84 -9.90
C ASP A 67 -20.63 -3.52 -8.98
N VAL A 68 -21.41 -2.73 -8.23
CA VAL A 68 -22.40 -3.27 -7.28
C VAL A 68 -23.40 -4.21 -7.97
N GLY A 69 -23.78 -3.92 -9.22
CA GLY A 69 -24.63 -4.78 -10.06
C GLY A 69 -23.88 -5.89 -10.82
N GLY A 70 -22.55 -5.86 -10.87
CA GLY A 70 -21.72 -6.83 -11.58
C GLY A 70 -21.74 -8.24 -10.99
N SER A 71 -21.06 -9.18 -11.65
CA SER A 71 -20.98 -10.56 -11.16
C SER A 71 -19.98 -10.69 -10.00
N PHE A 72 -20.28 -11.51 -8.99
CA PHE A 72 -19.29 -11.85 -7.97
C PHE A 72 -18.07 -12.59 -8.56
N ARG A 73 -18.22 -13.17 -9.76
CA ARG A 73 -17.14 -13.85 -10.49
C ARG A 73 -16.08 -12.89 -11.04
N GLU A 74 -16.36 -11.58 -11.03
CA GLU A 74 -15.40 -10.55 -11.43
C GLU A 74 -14.42 -10.18 -10.31
N ILE A 75 -14.65 -10.66 -9.07
CA ILE A 75 -13.73 -10.42 -7.96
C ILE A 75 -12.37 -11.04 -8.28
N GLY A 76 -11.35 -10.19 -8.37
CA GLY A 76 -9.98 -10.55 -8.75
C GLY A 76 -9.61 -10.20 -10.19
N LEU A 77 -10.56 -9.81 -11.04
CA LEU A 77 -10.29 -9.42 -12.44
C LEU A 77 -9.90 -7.94 -12.59
N HIS A 78 -10.19 -7.09 -11.60
CA HIS A 78 -9.95 -5.64 -11.66
C HIS A 78 -8.77 -5.19 -10.81
N GLY A 79 -7.88 -6.12 -10.43
CA GLY A 79 -6.75 -5.83 -9.56
C GLY A 79 -6.97 -6.28 -8.12
N PRO A 80 -6.04 -5.89 -7.21
CA PRO A 80 -6.16 -6.14 -5.79
C PRO A 80 -7.30 -5.33 -5.16
N SER A 81 -7.81 -5.79 -4.02
CA SER A 81 -8.71 -4.98 -3.20
C SER A 81 -8.00 -3.77 -2.60
N VAL A 82 -8.64 -2.60 -2.57
CA VAL A 82 -8.13 -1.45 -1.80
C VAL A 82 -8.36 -1.63 -0.30
N ALA A 83 -7.64 -0.88 0.53
CA ALA A 83 -7.74 -0.97 1.99
C ALA A 83 -9.09 -0.48 2.52
N SER A 84 -9.65 0.57 1.90
CA SER A 84 -10.99 1.06 2.23
C SER A 84 -11.63 1.77 1.04
N ARG A 85 -12.94 2.04 1.14
CA ARG A 85 -13.62 3.04 0.33
C ARG A 85 -14.59 3.85 1.17
N ALA A 86 -14.67 5.14 0.90
CA ALA A 86 -15.72 5.98 1.46
C ALA A 86 -17.08 5.47 0.94
N VAL A 87 -18.07 5.45 1.83
CA VAL A 87 -19.46 5.24 1.41
C VAL A 87 -19.91 6.41 0.55
N LYS A 88 -20.89 6.17 -0.33
CA LYS A 88 -21.38 7.15 -1.31
C LYS A 88 -21.75 8.50 -0.67
N GLU A 89 -22.35 8.47 0.51
CA GLU A 89 -22.76 9.65 1.26
C GLU A 89 -21.59 10.55 1.66
N ASN A 90 -20.37 10.00 1.69
CA ASN A 90 -19.14 10.63 2.15
C ASN A 90 -18.06 10.71 1.04
N GLU A 91 -18.38 10.40 -0.22
CA GLU A 91 -17.40 10.35 -1.33
C GLU A 91 -16.75 11.71 -1.63
N GLY A 92 -17.38 12.80 -1.21
CA GLY A 92 -16.86 14.16 -1.32
C GLY A 92 -15.86 14.55 -0.21
N ILE A 93 -15.62 13.69 0.79
CA ILE A 93 -14.77 13.99 1.93
C ILE A 93 -13.38 13.39 1.70
N GLU A 94 -12.45 14.18 1.16
CA GLU A 94 -11.07 13.78 0.82
C GLU A 94 -10.37 13.04 1.98
N ALA A 95 -10.56 13.51 3.22
CA ALA A 95 -9.95 12.92 4.41
C ALA A 95 -10.31 11.44 4.63
N LEU A 96 -11.48 11.00 4.18
CA LEU A 96 -11.94 9.61 4.29
C LEU A 96 -11.51 8.73 3.13
N ARG A 97 -10.90 9.32 2.09
CA ARG A 97 -10.50 8.63 0.86
C ARG A 97 -9.01 8.34 0.78
N LYS A 98 -8.27 8.69 1.85
CA LYS A 98 -6.82 8.48 1.95
C LYS A 98 -6.43 7.02 1.73
N PHE A 99 -7.26 6.04 2.07
CA PHE A 99 -6.92 4.63 1.96
C PHE A 99 -7.59 3.92 0.75
N GLU A 100 -8.01 4.68 -0.27
CA GLU A 100 -8.61 4.15 -1.51
C GLU A 100 -7.55 3.75 -2.56
N VAL A 101 -6.39 3.29 -2.11
CA VAL A 101 -5.28 2.87 -2.97
C VAL A 101 -4.81 1.46 -2.62
N LEU A 102 -3.86 0.94 -3.38
CA LEU A 102 -3.25 -0.36 -3.12
C LEU A 102 -2.33 -0.26 -1.89
N PHE A 103 -2.66 -1.00 -0.83
CA PHE A 103 -1.80 -1.22 0.32
C PHE A 103 -1.37 -2.69 0.36
N GLY A 104 -0.08 -2.96 0.32
CA GLY A 104 0.44 -4.33 0.15
C GLY A 104 -0.11 -5.30 1.19
N ARG A 105 0.02 -4.94 2.47
CA ARG A 105 -0.46 -5.75 3.60
C ARG A 105 -1.98 -5.97 3.56
N ASP A 106 -2.75 -4.90 3.41
CA ASP A 106 -4.20 -4.94 3.52
C ASP A 106 -4.82 -5.73 2.36
N SER A 107 -4.32 -5.53 1.13
CA SER A 107 -4.75 -6.30 -0.03
C SER A 107 -4.39 -7.79 0.10
N LEU A 108 -3.18 -8.11 0.58
CA LEU A 108 -2.79 -9.51 0.84
C LEU A 108 -3.68 -10.16 1.89
N ARG A 109 -4.00 -9.45 2.96
CA ARG A 109 -4.84 -9.98 4.05
C ARG A 109 -6.22 -10.35 3.54
N VAL A 110 -6.88 -9.44 2.81
CA VAL A 110 -8.19 -9.69 2.21
C VAL A 110 -8.13 -10.86 1.25
N ALA A 111 -7.16 -10.86 0.33
CA ALA A 111 -7.05 -11.89 -0.69
C ALA A 111 -6.77 -13.29 -0.10
N LEU A 112 -6.00 -13.37 0.98
CA LEU A 112 -5.78 -14.60 1.74
C LEU A 112 -7.04 -15.07 2.47
N ASP A 113 -7.77 -14.16 3.12
CA ASP A 113 -8.99 -14.50 3.86
C ASP A 113 -10.09 -15.10 2.99
N VAL A 114 -10.17 -14.65 1.74
CA VAL A 114 -11.23 -15.07 0.83
C VAL A 114 -10.75 -16.04 -0.27
N SER A 115 -9.50 -16.52 -0.19
CA SER A 115 -8.84 -17.28 -1.26
C SER A 115 -9.58 -18.55 -1.66
N ASP A 116 -10.29 -19.18 -0.72
CA ASP A 116 -11.02 -20.44 -0.97
C ASP A 116 -12.24 -20.22 -1.88
N HIS A 117 -12.77 -19.00 -1.91
CA HIS A 117 -13.91 -18.61 -2.73
C HIS A 117 -13.50 -17.77 -3.95
N TYR A 118 -12.44 -16.97 -3.82
CA TYR A 118 -11.96 -16.04 -4.85
C TYR A 118 -10.45 -16.18 -5.07
N PRO A 119 -9.97 -17.34 -5.57
CA PRO A 119 -8.53 -17.57 -5.78
C PRO A 119 -7.92 -16.59 -6.80
N GLU A 120 -8.71 -16.08 -7.73
CA GLU A 120 -8.27 -15.07 -8.70
C GLU A 120 -7.85 -13.76 -8.03
N LEU A 121 -8.52 -13.36 -6.94
CA LEU A 121 -8.13 -12.18 -6.17
C LEU A 121 -6.74 -12.36 -5.54
N LEU A 122 -6.43 -13.56 -5.02
CA LEU A 122 -5.10 -13.90 -4.51
C LEU A 122 -4.06 -13.86 -5.62
N LYS A 123 -4.33 -14.49 -6.76
CA LYS A 123 -3.45 -14.49 -7.94
C LYS A 123 -3.10 -13.06 -8.37
N THR A 124 -4.13 -12.26 -8.62
CA THR A 124 -3.99 -10.89 -9.13
C THR A 124 -3.30 -10.00 -8.10
N THR A 125 -3.57 -10.18 -6.80
CA THR A 125 -2.87 -9.46 -5.73
C THR A 125 -1.37 -9.76 -5.73
N ILE A 126 -0.99 -11.04 -5.83
CA ILE A 126 0.42 -11.45 -5.93
C ILE A 126 1.08 -10.83 -7.16
N LEU A 127 0.44 -10.90 -8.33
CA LEU A 127 1.01 -10.37 -9.58
C LEU A 127 1.21 -8.85 -9.54
N ASN A 128 0.22 -8.10 -9.05
CA ASN A 128 0.33 -6.63 -8.93
C ASN A 128 1.44 -6.22 -7.95
N LEU A 129 1.56 -6.92 -6.83
CA LEU A 129 2.65 -6.65 -5.87
C LEU A 129 4.02 -7.07 -6.41
N ALA A 130 4.09 -8.11 -7.25
CA ALA A 130 5.32 -8.50 -7.94
C ALA A 130 5.80 -7.41 -8.90
N GLN A 131 4.87 -6.85 -9.70
CA GLN A 131 5.18 -5.76 -10.64
C GLN A 131 5.75 -4.52 -9.93
N LEU A 132 5.31 -4.28 -8.70
CA LEU A 132 5.72 -3.16 -7.86
C LEU A 132 6.81 -3.52 -6.85
N GLN A 133 7.39 -4.73 -6.90
CA GLN A 133 8.42 -5.14 -5.95
C GLN A 133 9.67 -4.25 -6.08
N GLY A 134 10.35 -4.02 -4.96
CA GLY A 134 11.59 -3.23 -4.94
C GLY A 134 12.70 -3.91 -5.75
N VAL A 135 13.37 -3.11 -6.58
CA VAL A 135 14.45 -3.54 -7.51
C VAL A 135 15.75 -2.78 -7.28
N ARG A 136 15.75 -1.78 -6.40
CA ARG A 136 16.92 -0.97 -6.05
C ARG A 136 16.80 -0.45 -4.62
N GLU A 137 17.89 0.12 -4.12
CA GLU A 137 17.86 0.92 -2.89
C GLU A 137 17.40 2.34 -3.22
N ASN A 138 16.40 2.85 -2.50
CA ASN A 138 15.98 4.25 -2.58
C ASN A 138 15.45 4.74 -1.23
N ILE A 139 16.18 5.66 -0.61
CA ILE A 139 15.86 6.16 0.73
C ILE A 139 14.52 6.91 0.74
N LYS A 140 14.19 7.67 -0.31
CA LYS A 140 12.98 8.52 -0.34
C LYS A 140 11.67 7.74 -0.43
N SER A 141 11.72 6.53 -0.97
CA SER A 141 10.59 5.60 -1.00
C SER A 141 10.75 4.46 0.02
N GLU A 142 11.88 4.42 0.74
CA GLU A 142 12.36 3.28 1.52
C GLU A 142 12.45 1.95 0.73
N GLU A 143 12.64 2.04 -0.58
CA GLU A 143 12.76 0.87 -1.44
C GLU A 143 14.04 0.11 -1.12
N GLN A 144 13.92 -1.22 -1.13
CA GLN A 144 15.03 -2.16 -1.08
C GLN A 144 14.74 -3.32 -2.01
N VAL A 145 15.78 -3.98 -2.54
CA VAL A 145 15.61 -5.13 -3.43
C VAL A 145 14.81 -6.24 -2.74
N GLY A 146 13.73 -6.70 -3.38
CA GLY A 146 12.85 -7.77 -2.88
C GLY A 146 11.73 -7.32 -1.94
N ARG A 147 11.77 -6.08 -1.45
CA ARG A 147 10.76 -5.55 -0.53
C ARG A 147 9.43 -5.33 -1.24
N ILE A 148 8.32 -5.64 -0.55
CA ILE A 148 6.96 -5.38 -1.05
C ILE A 148 6.47 -4.03 -0.52
N ILE A 149 5.73 -3.32 -1.37
CA ILE A 149 5.23 -1.97 -1.07
C ILE A 149 4.37 -1.94 0.20
N HIS A 150 4.47 -0.83 0.93
CA HIS A 150 3.47 -0.42 1.89
C HIS A 150 2.22 0.05 1.16
N GLU A 151 2.37 1.05 0.28
CA GLU A 151 1.29 1.58 -0.53
C GLU A 151 1.80 2.06 -1.89
N TYR A 152 0.92 2.05 -2.88
CA TYR A 152 1.17 2.66 -4.19
C TYR A 152 0.18 3.78 -4.44
N ARG A 153 0.72 4.95 -4.79
CA ARG A 153 -0.02 6.08 -5.33
C ARG A 153 0.64 6.53 -6.61
N ASP A 154 -0.16 6.90 -7.60
CA ASP A 154 0.33 7.46 -8.85
C ASP A 154 0.46 8.98 -8.72
N PRO A 155 1.68 9.56 -8.65
CA PRO A 155 1.85 11.00 -8.54
C PRO A 155 1.35 11.78 -9.76
N ALA A 156 1.09 11.13 -10.90
CA ALA A 156 0.49 11.80 -12.06
C ALA A 156 -1.00 12.10 -11.85
N THR A 157 -1.69 11.34 -11.00
CA THR A 157 -3.15 11.38 -10.86
C THR A 157 -3.66 11.54 -9.42
N ASP A 158 -2.84 11.25 -8.40
CA ASP A 158 -3.18 11.35 -6.98
C ASP A 158 -2.63 12.66 -6.37
N SER A 159 -3.53 13.56 -5.96
CA SER A 159 -3.19 14.85 -5.35
C SER A 159 -2.55 14.74 -3.97
N ILE A 160 -2.83 13.66 -3.22
CA ILE A 160 -2.18 13.37 -1.94
C ILE A 160 -0.73 12.99 -2.21
N ALA A 161 -0.48 12.15 -3.21
CA ALA A 161 0.87 11.79 -3.63
C ALA A 161 1.67 13.02 -4.05
N GLN A 162 1.11 13.90 -4.87
CA GLN A 162 1.74 15.16 -5.30
C GLN A 162 2.10 16.05 -4.12
N ARG A 163 1.16 16.24 -3.18
CA ARG A 163 1.36 17.06 -1.97
C ARG A 163 2.48 16.50 -1.09
N ILE A 164 2.42 15.20 -0.77
CA ILE A 164 3.43 14.56 0.08
C ILE A 164 4.81 14.62 -0.58
N THR A 165 4.90 14.36 -1.88
CA THR A 165 6.15 14.49 -2.63
C THR A 165 6.68 15.93 -2.59
N GLN A 166 5.83 16.94 -2.78
CA GLN A 166 6.24 18.35 -2.73
C GLN A 166 6.69 18.80 -1.34
N GLU A 167 5.98 18.40 -0.28
CA GLU A 167 6.25 18.86 1.08
C GLU A 167 7.36 18.07 1.79
N HIS A 168 7.50 16.77 1.49
CA HIS A 168 8.38 15.85 2.21
C HIS A 168 9.43 15.17 1.33
N GLY A 169 9.36 15.33 0.00
CA GLY A 169 10.31 14.71 -0.93
C GLY A 169 10.16 13.20 -1.07
N TRP A 170 9.05 12.62 -0.62
CA TRP A 170 8.79 11.18 -0.72
C TRP A 170 8.60 10.76 -2.18
N GLU A 171 9.04 9.55 -2.49
CA GLU A 171 8.89 8.92 -3.80
C GLU A 171 7.97 7.70 -3.72
N TRP A 172 7.34 7.36 -4.85
CA TRP A 172 6.35 6.29 -4.97
C TRP A 172 6.83 5.20 -5.95
N PRO A 173 6.47 3.91 -5.75
CA PRO A 173 5.72 3.34 -4.62
C PRO A 173 6.45 3.50 -3.29
N TYR A 174 5.74 3.50 -2.17
CA TYR A 174 6.32 3.64 -0.84
C TYR A 174 6.41 2.28 -0.15
N TYR A 175 7.54 1.96 0.48
CA TYR A 175 7.87 0.61 0.93
C TYR A 175 7.92 0.43 2.44
N ALA A 176 7.56 1.42 3.27
CA ALA A 176 7.68 1.39 4.73
C ALA A 176 6.73 0.39 5.45
N SER A 177 6.80 -0.88 5.07
CA SER A 177 6.19 -2.04 5.68
C SER A 177 7.27 -3.10 5.89
N VAL A 178 7.19 -3.81 7.00
CA VAL A 178 8.06 -4.95 7.30
C VAL A 178 7.31 -6.27 7.07
N ASP A 179 6.00 -6.26 7.33
CA ASP A 179 5.11 -7.42 7.32
C ASP A 179 4.54 -7.76 5.93
N ALA A 180 4.46 -6.80 5.00
CA ALA A 180 3.94 -7.05 3.65
C ALA A 180 4.81 -8.07 2.89
N THR A 181 6.14 -7.96 2.98
CA THR A 181 7.06 -8.91 2.30
C THR A 181 6.88 -10.34 2.83
N VAL A 182 6.71 -10.52 4.15
CA VAL A 182 6.46 -11.83 4.75
C VAL A 182 5.10 -12.37 4.33
N SER A 183 4.06 -11.53 4.40
CA SER A 183 2.70 -11.88 3.95
C SER A 183 2.67 -12.27 2.46
N TYR A 184 3.47 -11.61 1.63
CA TYR A 184 3.59 -11.90 0.20
C TYR A 184 4.18 -13.28 -0.07
N VAL A 185 5.25 -13.65 0.64
CA VAL A 185 5.84 -15.02 0.57
C VAL A 185 4.80 -16.07 0.97
N ASN A 186 4.03 -15.81 2.04
CA ASN A 186 2.95 -16.70 2.47
C ASN A 186 1.85 -16.80 1.42
N ALA A 187 1.47 -15.68 0.79
CA ALA A 187 0.47 -15.66 -0.27
C ALA A 187 0.88 -16.49 -1.49
N ILE A 188 2.13 -16.39 -1.94
CA ILE A 188 2.66 -17.24 -3.01
C ILE A 188 2.59 -18.71 -2.60
N SER A 189 3.08 -19.05 -1.40
CA SER A 189 3.03 -20.43 -0.91
C SER A 189 1.59 -20.95 -0.89
N GLU A 190 0.64 -20.13 -0.47
CA GLU A 190 -0.73 -20.58 -0.31
C GLU A 190 -1.48 -20.69 -1.64
N TYR A 191 -1.21 -19.77 -2.56
CA TYR A 191 -1.69 -19.89 -3.93
C TYR A 191 -1.18 -21.16 -4.61
N CYS A 192 0.11 -21.48 -4.48
CA CYS A 192 0.69 -22.71 -5.02
C CYS A 192 0.12 -23.99 -4.38
N LYS A 193 -0.35 -23.95 -3.13
CA LYS A 193 -0.97 -25.12 -2.48
C LYS A 193 -2.40 -25.36 -2.92
N LYS A 194 -3.16 -24.28 -3.13
CA LYS A 194 -4.61 -24.34 -3.37
C LYS A 194 -5.00 -24.32 -4.85
N SER A 195 -4.20 -23.69 -5.71
CA SER A 195 -4.50 -23.58 -7.14
C SER A 195 -4.17 -24.87 -7.91
N SER A 196 -4.85 -25.06 -9.04
CA SER A 196 -4.51 -26.14 -9.98
C SER A 196 -3.17 -25.90 -10.71
N GLU A 197 -2.67 -24.66 -10.74
CA GLU A 197 -1.36 -24.32 -11.30
C GLU A 197 -0.22 -24.87 -10.44
N GLY A 198 -0.44 -24.97 -9.13
CA GLY A 198 0.55 -25.53 -8.21
C GLY A 198 1.86 -24.74 -8.21
N ILE A 199 2.98 -25.46 -8.19
CA ILE A 199 4.34 -24.88 -8.28
C ILE A 199 4.59 -24.24 -9.66
N ASN A 200 3.85 -24.62 -10.71
CA ASN A 200 4.06 -24.02 -12.04
C ASN A 200 3.72 -22.53 -12.07
N PHE A 201 2.92 -22.05 -11.11
CA PHE A 201 2.68 -20.61 -10.93
C PHE A 201 3.99 -19.82 -10.71
N LEU A 202 5.05 -20.42 -10.18
CA LEU A 202 6.35 -19.75 -10.05
C LEU A 202 6.95 -19.36 -11.41
N ASN A 203 6.57 -20.03 -12.50
CA ASN A 203 7.01 -19.67 -13.86
C ASN A 203 6.15 -18.56 -14.49
N GLN A 204 5.10 -18.08 -13.82
CA GLN A 204 4.26 -16.99 -14.31
C GLN A 204 5.11 -15.74 -14.50
N GLN A 205 5.13 -15.22 -15.72
CA GLN A 205 5.85 -14.01 -16.07
C GLN A 205 5.05 -12.75 -15.73
N PHE A 206 5.76 -11.68 -15.42
CA PHE A 206 5.23 -10.33 -15.28
C PHE A 206 6.29 -9.29 -15.69
N LEU A 207 5.85 -8.08 -16.04
CA LEU A 207 6.72 -6.94 -16.30
C LEU A 207 6.97 -6.17 -15.00
N GLY A 208 8.22 -6.10 -14.56
CA GLY A 208 8.61 -5.35 -13.37
C GLY A 208 8.60 -3.83 -13.61
N LYS A 209 8.58 -3.05 -12.53
CA LYS A 209 8.71 -1.58 -12.59
C LYS A 209 10.07 -1.08 -13.11
N ASP A 210 11.06 -1.99 -13.25
CA ASP A 210 12.33 -1.76 -13.95
C ASP A 210 12.22 -1.93 -15.47
N GLY A 211 11.04 -2.28 -15.98
CA GLY A 211 10.78 -2.55 -17.39
C GLY A 211 11.33 -3.89 -17.89
N GLN A 212 11.73 -4.79 -16.99
CA GLN A 212 12.24 -6.12 -17.33
C GLN A 212 11.18 -7.19 -17.09
N GLU A 213 11.24 -8.28 -17.86
CA GLU A 213 10.43 -9.47 -17.61
C GLU A 213 11.03 -10.30 -16.48
N HIS A 214 10.20 -10.67 -15.51
CA HIS A 214 10.56 -11.50 -14.36
C HIS A 214 9.56 -12.63 -14.20
N THR A 215 9.90 -13.65 -13.41
CA THR A 215 8.97 -14.68 -12.97
C THR A 215 8.56 -14.50 -11.51
N ILE A 216 7.41 -15.06 -11.11
CA ILE A 216 7.02 -15.12 -9.68
C ILE A 216 8.10 -15.83 -8.84
N GLY A 217 8.81 -16.80 -9.41
CA GLY A 217 9.96 -17.45 -8.77
C GLY A 217 11.10 -16.48 -8.47
N ASP A 218 11.43 -15.58 -9.41
CA ASP A 218 12.44 -14.53 -9.20
C ASP A 218 12.01 -13.56 -8.09
N SER A 219 10.75 -13.12 -8.13
CA SER A 219 10.15 -12.25 -7.10
C SER A 219 10.17 -12.90 -5.70
N LEU A 220 9.81 -14.18 -5.62
CA LEU A 220 9.86 -14.95 -4.37
C LEU A 220 11.29 -15.04 -3.83
N LYS A 221 12.27 -15.27 -4.71
CA LYS A 221 13.68 -15.38 -4.35
C LYS A 221 14.23 -14.07 -3.77
N THR A 222 13.92 -12.93 -4.38
CA THR A 222 14.37 -11.63 -3.87
C THR A 222 13.65 -11.27 -2.56
N ALA A 223 12.35 -11.52 -2.45
CA ALA A 223 11.59 -11.31 -1.21
C ALA A 223 12.14 -12.13 -0.03
N THR A 224 12.40 -13.42 -0.23
CA THR A 224 12.98 -14.29 0.81
C THR A 224 14.41 -13.90 1.16
N SER A 225 15.20 -13.47 0.18
CA SER A 225 16.56 -12.94 0.42
C SER A 225 16.52 -11.67 1.28
N TRP A 226 15.57 -10.77 1.02
CA TRP A 226 15.36 -9.57 1.84
C TRP A 226 14.99 -9.94 3.29
N ILE A 227 14.04 -10.87 3.48
CA ILE A 227 13.65 -11.33 4.82
C ILE A 227 14.85 -11.91 5.58
N LYS A 228 15.63 -12.79 4.93
CA LYS A 228 16.81 -13.39 5.54
C LYS A 228 17.81 -12.32 6.01
N HIS A 229 18.11 -11.34 5.15
CA HIS A 229 19.00 -10.24 5.49
C HIS A 229 18.49 -9.41 6.69
N ARG A 230 17.17 -9.33 6.89
CA ARG A 230 16.55 -8.65 8.04
C ARG A 230 16.57 -9.46 9.34
N MET A 231 16.84 -10.76 9.27
CA MET A 231 16.94 -11.65 10.45
C MET A 231 18.37 -11.81 10.97
N ASP A 232 19.38 -11.64 10.11
CA ASP A 232 20.80 -11.84 10.44
C ASP A 232 21.42 -10.67 11.26
N TYR A 233 20.66 -10.06 12.18
CA TYR A 233 21.10 -8.98 13.08
C TYR A 233 21.43 -9.50 14.49
#